data_AF-A0A4Y9RWM2-F1
#
_entry.id   AF-A0A4Y9RWM2-F1
#
_cell.length_a   1.000
_cell.length_b   1.000
_cell.length_c   1.000
_cell.angle_alpha   90.00
_cell.angle_beta   90.00
_cell.angle_gamma   90.00
#
_symmetry.space_group_name_H-M   'P 1'
#
loop_
_entity.id
_entity.type
_entity.pdbx_description
1 polymer ?
#
loop_
_entity_poly.entity_id
_entity_poly.type
_entity_poly.pdbx_seq_one_letter_code
_entity_poly.pdbx_strand_id
1 'polypeptide(L)'
;MNETAHLAQTIWDSATPITRGDLADRYLRQFGVTSDDISDQLRFHPRLEYFQRFGRHPFSRGTMPALVAAIHDDDYRLVSLHRIYLGPTRFGPVALAQKRLTRLQPGNALRLGKPEAELVITIDLESAVAVRRYLQSPTWAVLEPRALLDLAIPDSVRYLDILAADDSDADFRSQAAAYSLAQRFHQTRRDRQVRVHIPPHPGQTWSDVWRMRSSAHHLARISQSHSSTFDRRMK
;
A
#
# COMPACT_ATOMS: atom_id res chain seq x y z
N MET A 1 -5.41 -20.97 16.58
CA MET A 1 -5.55 -20.05 15.44
C MET A 1 -7.03 -19.91 15.14
N ASN A 2 -7.59 -18.70 15.04
CA ASN A 2 -9.03 -18.54 14.78
C ASN A 2 -9.38 -18.95 13.34
N GLU A 3 -10.65 -19.31 13.08
CA GLU A 3 -11.14 -19.78 11.78
C GLU A 3 -10.79 -18.84 10.62
N THR A 4 -10.82 -17.53 10.88
CA THR A 4 -10.46 -16.49 9.92
C THR A 4 -8.99 -16.52 9.51
N ALA A 5 -8.07 -16.69 10.47
CA ALA A 5 -6.64 -16.78 10.17
C ALA A 5 -6.32 -18.06 9.39
N HIS A 6 -7.04 -19.15 9.65
CA HIS A 6 -6.95 -20.36 8.83
C HIS A 6 -7.42 -20.10 7.40
N LEU A 7 -8.56 -19.45 7.20
CA LEU A 7 -9.05 -19.08 5.87
C LEU A 7 -8.09 -18.12 5.14
N ALA A 8 -7.51 -17.15 5.86
CA ALA A 8 -6.48 -16.25 5.33
C ALA A 8 -5.27 -17.06 4.84
N GLN A 9 -4.78 -17.99 5.65
CA GLN A 9 -3.67 -18.87 5.30
C GLN A 9 -3.99 -19.73 4.08
N THR A 10 -5.17 -20.36 4.04
CA THR A 10 -5.61 -21.17 2.90
C THR A 10 -5.62 -20.38 1.59
N ILE A 11 -6.19 -19.16 1.59
CA ILE A 11 -6.21 -18.29 0.40
C ILE A 11 -4.80 -17.83 0.03
N TRP A 12 -3.95 -17.54 1.02
CA TRP A 12 -2.58 -17.11 0.82
C TRP A 12 -1.73 -18.20 0.16
N ASP A 13 -1.89 -19.45 0.60
CA ASP A 13 -1.16 -20.61 0.08
C ASP A 13 -1.65 -21.02 -1.31
N SER A 14 -2.91 -20.75 -1.65
CA SER A 14 -3.44 -20.95 -3.01
C SER A 14 -3.13 -19.81 -3.98
N ALA A 15 -2.60 -18.68 -3.49
CA ALA A 15 -2.16 -17.56 -4.32
C ALA A 15 -0.70 -17.73 -4.75
N THR A 16 -0.37 -17.30 -5.96
CA THR A 16 0.97 -17.42 -6.54
C THR A 16 1.73 -16.09 -6.46
N PRO A 17 3.08 -16.11 -6.53
CA PRO A 17 3.84 -14.90 -6.78
C PRO A 17 3.30 -14.14 -7.99
N ILE A 18 3.34 -12.81 -7.93
CA ILE A 18 2.92 -11.96 -9.05
C ILE A 18 3.98 -12.07 -10.15
N THR A 19 3.52 -12.25 -11.38
CA THR A 19 4.36 -12.43 -12.57
C THR A 19 4.07 -11.33 -13.58
N ARG A 20 5.11 -10.96 -14.35
CA ARG A 20 4.99 -9.92 -15.38
C ARG A 20 3.87 -10.24 -16.35
N GLY A 21 2.95 -9.29 -16.54
CA GLY A 21 1.83 -9.38 -17.48
C GLY A 21 0.52 -9.93 -16.90
N ASP A 22 0.53 -10.52 -15.70
CA ASP A 22 -0.72 -10.88 -15.03
C ASP A 22 -1.53 -9.62 -14.65
N LEU A 23 -2.77 -9.82 -14.17
CA LEU A 23 -3.65 -8.69 -13.85
C LEU A 23 -3.15 -7.89 -12.65
N ALA A 24 -2.48 -8.53 -11.68
CA ALA A 24 -1.97 -7.87 -10.49
C ALA A 24 -0.73 -7.02 -10.82
N ASP A 25 0.23 -7.54 -11.61
CA ASP A 25 1.37 -6.78 -12.13
C ASP A 25 0.90 -5.55 -12.90
N ARG A 26 -0.04 -5.73 -13.84
CA ARG A 26 -0.59 -4.62 -14.63
C ARG A 26 -1.36 -3.59 -13.79
N TYR A 27 -1.99 -4.01 -12.70
CA TYR A 27 -2.64 -3.09 -11.77
C TYR A 27 -1.61 -2.30 -10.96
N LEU A 28 -0.62 -2.96 -10.37
CA LEU A 28 0.43 -2.31 -9.57
C LEU A 28 1.30 -1.34 -10.40
N ARG A 29 1.53 -1.63 -11.68
CA ARG A 29 2.24 -0.74 -12.61
C ARG A 29 1.58 0.62 -12.79
N GLN A 30 0.27 0.75 -12.55
CA GLN A 30 -0.42 2.05 -12.56
C GLN A 30 0.08 2.98 -11.47
N PHE A 31 0.69 2.43 -10.42
CA PHE A 31 1.28 3.16 -9.29
C PHE A 31 2.81 3.22 -9.38
N GLY A 32 3.39 2.98 -10.56
CA GLY A 32 4.83 3.09 -10.82
C GLY A 32 5.67 1.90 -10.36
N VAL A 33 5.03 0.83 -9.88
CA VAL A 33 5.71 -0.40 -9.45
C VAL A 33 6.22 -1.17 -10.66
N THR A 34 7.46 -1.64 -10.61
CA THR A 34 8.00 -2.58 -11.62
C THR A 34 7.95 -4.01 -11.08
N SER A 35 7.97 -5.00 -11.97
CA SER A 35 7.87 -6.41 -11.57
C SER A 35 8.99 -6.85 -10.62
N ASP A 36 10.16 -6.22 -10.68
CA ASP A 36 11.31 -6.53 -9.81
C ASP A 36 11.16 -5.93 -8.40
N ASP A 37 10.25 -4.97 -8.21
CA ASP A 37 10.03 -4.27 -6.95
C ASP A 37 8.86 -4.85 -6.13
N ILE A 38 8.17 -5.86 -6.65
CA ILE A 38 6.97 -6.42 -6.03
C ILE A 38 7.36 -7.17 -4.75
N SER A 39 6.73 -6.78 -3.64
CA SER A 39 6.91 -7.42 -2.34
C SER A 39 6.32 -8.83 -2.33
N ASP A 40 6.96 -9.76 -1.63
CA ASP A 40 6.47 -11.12 -1.36
C ASP A 40 5.16 -11.14 -0.53
N GLN A 41 4.83 -10.01 0.08
CA GLN A 41 3.57 -9.75 0.78
C GLN A 41 2.40 -9.45 -0.16
N LEU A 42 2.64 -9.46 -1.47
CA LEU A 42 1.64 -9.32 -2.52
C LEU A 42 1.65 -10.56 -3.41
N ARG A 43 0.49 -11.20 -3.56
CA ARG A 43 0.30 -12.39 -4.39
C ARG A 43 -0.88 -12.23 -5.35
N PHE A 44 -0.86 -13.00 -6.43
CA PHE A 44 -1.96 -13.08 -7.37
C PHE A 44 -2.75 -14.37 -7.15
N HIS A 45 -4.07 -14.25 -7.10
CA HIS A 45 -4.98 -15.40 -7.06
C HIS A 45 -5.87 -15.38 -8.30
N PRO A 46 -5.74 -16.32 -9.25
CA PRO A 46 -6.42 -16.25 -10.55
C PRO A 46 -7.94 -16.49 -10.47
N ARG A 47 -8.42 -17.20 -9.43
CA ARG A 47 -9.83 -17.62 -9.28
C ARG A 47 -10.33 -17.52 -7.84
N LEU A 48 -10.25 -16.35 -7.22
CA LEU A 48 -10.67 -16.16 -5.83
C LEU A 48 -12.19 -16.02 -5.73
N GLU A 49 -12.83 -16.73 -4.80
CA GLU A 49 -14.28 -16.61 -4.60
C GLU A 49 -14.70 -15.18 -4.23
N TYR A 50 -15.63 -14.64 -4.99
CA TYR A 50 -16.17 -13.30 -4.78
C TYR A 50 -17.59 -13.39 -4.22
N PHE A 51 -17.76 -12.91 -2.99
CA PHE A 51 -19.05 -12.87 -2.32
C PHE A 51 -19.62 -11.45 -2.31
N GLN A 52 -20.91 -11.33 -2.61
CA GLN A 52 -21.69 -10.13 -2.37
C GLN A 52 -22.67 -10.38 -1.23
N ARG A 53 -23.01 -9.33 -0.47
CA ARG A 53 -24.05 -9.41 0.55
C ARG A 53 -25.35 -8.95 -0.04
N PHE A 54 -26.38 -9.80 0.02
CA PHE A 54 -27.76 -9.43 -0.22
C PHE A 54 -28.54 -9.73 1.06
N GLY A 55 -28.90 -8.68 1.80
CA GLY A 55 -29.42 -8.83 3.16
C GLY A 55 -28.39 -9.44 4.13
N ARG A 56 -28.83 -10.41 4.95
CA ARG A 56 -27.99 -11.01 6.00
C ARG A 56 -27.03 -12.09 5.51
N HIS A 57 -27.29 -12.70 4.36
CA HIS A 57 -26.52 -13.84 3.87
C HIS A 57 -25.56 -13.43 2.74
N PRO A 58 -24.27 -13.83 2.81
CA PRO A 58 -23.37 -13.70 1.68
C PRO A 58 -23.79 -14.71 0.59
N PHE A 59 -23.78 -14.28 -0.67
CA PHE A 59 -23.99 -15.16 -1.81
C PHE A 59 -22.76 -15.09 -2.74
N SER A 60 -22.32 -16.26 -3.22
CA SER A 60 -21.20 -16.34 -4.16
C SER A 60 -21.63 -15.83 -5.52
N ARG A 61 -20.80 -14.98 -6.12
CA ARG A 61 -20.92 -14.48 -7.50
C ARG A 61 -19.99 -15.24 -8.46
N GLY A 62 -19.39 -16.34 -8.00
CA GLY A 62 -18.35 -17.08 -8.69
C GLY A 62 -16.94 -16.62 -8.31
N THR A 63 -15.96 -17.02 -9.10
CA THR A 63 -14.54 -16.72 -8.87
C THR A 63 -14.05 -15.58 -9.75
N MET A 64 -13.19 -14.71 -9.22
CA MET A 64 -12.54 -13.63 -9.97
C MET A 64 -11.03 -13.59 -9.69
N PRO A 65 -10.21 -13.12 -10.64
CA PRO A 65 -8.82 -12.79 -10.37
C PRO A 65 -8.70 -11.73 -9.27
N ALA A 66 -7.71 -11.87 -8.39
CA ALA A 66 -7.50 -10.93 -7.30
C ALA A 66 -6.01 -10.73 -7.01
N LEU A 67 -5.65 -9.49 -6.71
CA LEU A 67 -4.45 -9.19 -5.93
C LEU A 67 -4.78 -9.43 -4.46
N VAL A 68 -3.93 -10.20 -3.79
CA VAL A 68 -4.05 -10.56 -2.38
C VAL A 68 -2.86 -9.99 -1.65
N ALA A 69 -3.11 -9.14 -0.65
CA ALA A 69 -2.08 -8.54 0.18
C ALA A 69 -2.17 -9.06 1.62
N ALA A 70 -1.05 -9.55 2.14
CA ALA A 70 -0.96 -10.15 3.47
C ALA A 70 -0.98 -9.08 4.58
N ILE A 71 -1.86 -9.27 5.56
CA ILE A 71 -1.97 -8.39 6.73
C ILE A 71 -1.48 -9.15 7.95
N HIS A 72 -0.56 -8.53 8.68
CA HIS A 72 0.08 -9.12 9.84
C HIS A 72 -0.27 -8.39 11.13
N ASP A 73 -0.30 -9.13 12.23
CA ASP A 73 -0.27 -8.58 13.58
C ASP A 73 1.16 -8.12 13.96
N ASP A 74 1.34 -7.70 15.21
CA ASP A 74 2.63 -7.22 15.73
C ASP A 74 3.70 -8.31 15.87
N ASP A 75 3.28 -9.58 15.93
CA ASP A 75 4.15 -10.75 15.94
C ASP A 75 4.47 -11.25 14.52
N TYR A 76 4.13 -10.47 13.49
CA TYR A 76 4.31 -10.80 12.07
C TYR A 76 3.57 -12.07 11.62
N ARG A 77 2.50 -12.46 12.31
CA ARG A 77 1.66 -13.59 11.89
C ARG A 77 0.60 -13.13 10.89
N LEU A 78 0.35 -13.92 9.86
CA LEU A 78 -0.74 -13.66 8.91
C LEU A 78 -2.09 -13.76 9.62
N VAL A 79 -2.82 -12.65 9.72
CA VAL A 79 -4.10 -12.57 10.44
C VAL A 79 -5.29 -12.24 9.54
N SER A 80 -5.04 -11.65 8.37
CA SER A 80 -6.08 -11.27 7.42
C SER A 80 -5.49 -11.05 6.03
N LEU A 81 -6.37 -10.84 5.04
CA LEU A 81 -6.02 -10.48 3.68
C LEU A 81 -6.80 -9.25 3.24
N HIS A 82 -6.10 -8.33 2.58
CA HIS A 82 -6.73 -7.32 1.73
C HIS A 82 -6.80 -7.87 0.32
N ARG A 83 -8.04 -8.01 -0.20
CA ARG A 83 -8.31 -8.61 -1.50
C ARG A 83 -8.82 -7.54 -2.44
N ILE A 84 -8.09 -7.32 -3.53
CA ILE A 84 -8.48 -6.43 -4.60
C ILE A 84 -8.86 -7.29 -5.79
N TYR A 85 -10.14 -7.43 -6.06
CA TYR A 85 -10.62 -8.18 -7.21
C TYR A 85 -10.43 -7.36 -8.47
N LEU A 86 -9.87 -8.00 -9.50
CA LEU A 86 -9.38 -7.33 -10.69
C LEU A 86 -10.23 -7.73 -11.90
N GLY A 87 -10.56 -6.73 -12.70
CA GLY A 87 -11.29 -6.90 -13.96
C GLY A 87 -10.52 -6.28 -15.12
N PRO A 88 -10.54 -6.89 -16.30
CA PRO A 88 -10.00 -6.25 -17.50
C PRO A 88 -10.89 -5.08 -17.92
N THR A 89 -10.29 -3.96 -18.32
CA THR A 89 -10.98 -2.85 -19.00
C THR A 89 -10.21 -2.44 -20.25
N ARG A 90 -10.83 -1.59 -21.09
CA ARG A 90 -10.18 -0.98 -22.27
C ARG A 90 -8.92 -0.18 -21.91
N PHE A 91 -8.79 0.26 -20.66
CA PHE A 91 -7.66 1.05 -20.16
C PHE A 91 -6.70 0.25 -19.28
N GLY A 92 -6.82 -1.09 -19.26
CA GLY A 92 -6.04 -1.97 -18.39
C GLY A 92 -6.85 -2.54 -17.23
N PRO A 93 -6.23 -3.31 -16.31
CA PRO A 93 -6.93 -3.87 -15.17
C PRO A 93 -7.38 -2.78 -14.20
N VAL A 94 -8.57 -2.91 -13.64
CA VAL A 94 -9.05 -2.03 -12.56
C VAL A 94 -9.46 -2.83 -11.35
N ALA A 95 -9.38 -2.21 -10.18
CA ALA A 95 -10.03 -2.74 -8.99
C ALA A 95 -11.56 -2.70 -9.19
N LEU A 96 -12.17 -3.87 -9.32
CA LEU A 96 -13.63 -4.00 -9.37
C LEU A 96 -14.26 -3.92 -7.98
N ALA A 97 -13.54 -4.46 -6.99
CA ALA A 97 -13.94 -4.41 -5.60
C ALA A 97 -12.72 -4.62 -4.70
N GLN A 98 -12.66 -3.85 -3.61
CA GLN A 98 -11.74 -4.12 -2.52
C GLN A 98 -12.50 -4.70 -1.33
N LYS A 99 -12.03 -5.82 -0.80
CA LYS A 99 -12.66 -6.52 0.32
C LYS A 99 -11.58 -6.98 1.29
N ARG A 100 -11.78 -6.68 2.56
CA ARG A 100 -11.02 -7.33 3.62
C ARG A 100 -11.65 -8.68 3.94
N LEU A 101 -10.85 -9.66 4.36
CA LEU A 101 -11.40 -10.94 4.82
C LEU A 101 -12.12 -10.78 6.16
N THR A 102 -11.53 -9.98 7.05
CA THR A 102 -12.07 -9.61 8.36
C THR A 102 -11.86 -8.13 8.64
N ARG A 103 -12.59 -7.59 9.61
CA ARG A 103 -12.33 -6.26 10.18
C ARG A 103 -10.91 -6.25 10.74
N LEU A 104 -10.17 -5.19 10.45
CA LEU A 104 -8.82 -5.04 10.99
C LEU A 104 -8.92 -4.79 12.48
N GLN A 105 -8.09 -5.52 13.21
CA GLN A 105 -7.82 -5.17 14.59
C GLN A 105 -6.79 -4.04 14.59
N PRO A 106 -6.85 -3.14 15.57
CA PRO A 106 -5.77 -2.19 15.77
C PRO A 106 -4.43 -2.91 15.93
N GLY A 107 -3.33 -2.35 15.42
CA GLY A 107 -2.04 -3.06 15.34
C GLY A 107 -1.76 -3.75 14.00
N ASN A 108 -2.82 -4.15 13.28
CA ASN A 108 -2.64 -4.89 12.03
C ASN A 108 -2.16 -3.98 10.88
N ALA A 109 -1.21 -4.48 10.08
CA ALA A 109 -0.71 -3.77 8.90
C ALA A 109 -0.28 -4.73 7.79
N LEU A 110 -0.41 -4.28 6.54
CA LEU A 110 0.35 -4.81 5.42
C LEU A 110 1.78 -4.26 5.51
N ARG A 111 2.79 -5.12 5.53
CA ARG A 111 4.19 -4.74 5.81
C ARG A 111 5.08 -5.01 4.59
N LEU A 112 5.23 -4.07 3.66
CA LEU A 112 5.99 -4.26 2.41
C LEU A 112 7.53 -4.28 2.58
N GLY A 113 8.02 -4.36 3.80
CA GLY A 113 9.44 -4.41 4.11
C GLY A 113 9.66 -4.48 5.61
N LYS A 114 10.78 -5.07 6.01
CA LYS A 114 11.22 -5.08 7.40
C LYS A 114 11.83 -3.72 7.75
N PRO A 115 11.31 -3.00 8.76
CA PRO A 115 11.90 -1.74 9.17
C PRO A 115 13.24 -1.98 9.87
N GLU A 116 14.18 -1.06 9.61
CA GLU A 116 15.42 -0.93 10.38
C GLU A 116 15.36 0.38 11.16
N ALA A 117 16.19 1.38 10.81
CA ALA A 117 16.15 2.72 11.38
C ALA A 117 15.02 3.59 10.82
N GLU A 118 14.48 3.23 9.65
CA GLU A 118 13.49 4.02 8.92
C GLU A 118 12.23 3.19 8.66
N LEU A 119 11.08 3.85 8.73
CA LEU A 119 9.79 3.28 8.36
C LEU A 119 8.90 4.38 7.78
N VAL A 120 8.21 4.04 6.69
CA VAL A 120 7.14 4.86 6.13
C VAL A 120 5.80 4.17 6.37
N ILE A 121 4.78 4.92 6.77
CA ILE A 121 3.43 4.41 6.98
C ILE A 121 2.48 5.14 6.05
N THR A 122 1.63 4.39 5.35
CA THR A 122 0.52 4.91 4.55
C THR A 122 -0.80 4.34 5.05
N ILE A 123 -1.90 4.93 4.59
CA ILE A 123 -3.23 4.35 4.81
C ILE A 123 -3.52 3.27 3.78
N ASP A 124 -3.42 3.55 2.48
CA ASP A 124 -3.77 2.58 1.43
C ASP A 124 -2.56 1.84 0.82
N LEU A 125 -2.86 0.76 0.08
CA LEU A 125 -1.87 -0.09 -0.58
C LEU A 125 -1.20 0.64 -1.75
N GLU A 126 -1.99 1.33 -2.57
CA GLU A 126 -1.58 2.01 -3.79
C GLU A 126 -0.50 3.07 -3.50
N SER A 127 -0.69 3.83 -2.43
CA SER A 127 0.28 4.76 -1.88
C SER A 127 1.48 4.03 -1.31
N ALA A 128 1.29 2.94 -0.56
CA ALA A 128 2.42 2.18 0.00
C ALA A 128 3.37 1.67 -1.08
N VAL A 129 2.83 1.10 -2.16
CA VAL A 129 3.65 0.55 -3.24
C VAL A 129 4.34 1.65 -4.05
N ALA A 130 3.66 2.78 -4.31
CA ALA A 130 4.24 3.94 -5.00
C ALA A 130 5.36 4.57 -4.16
N VAL A 131 5.12 4.75 -2.86
CA VAL A 131 6.05 5.37 -1.92
C VAL A 131 7.27 4.49 -1.70
N ARG A 132 7.08 3.18 -1.44
CA ARG A 132 8.18 2.22 -1.32
C ARG A 132 9.06 2.23 -2.56
N ARG A 133 8.46 2.26 -3.75
CA ARG A 133 9.23 2.30 -4.99
C ARG A 133 10.07 3.56 -5.14
N TYR A 134 9.55 4.71 -4.70
CA TYR A 134 10.23 5.99 -4.87
C TYR A 134 11.28 6.24 -3.79
N LEU A 135 10.93 5.99 -2.53
CA LEU A 135 11.81 6.25 -1.38
C LEU A 135 12.79 5.10 -1.10
N GLN A 136 12.50 3.89 -1.61
CA GLN A 136 13.28 2.68 -1.31
C GLN A 136 13.34 2.35 0.19
N SER A 137 12.38 2.85 0.98
CA SER A 137 12.28 2.61 2.42
C SER A 137 11.22 1.53 2.74
N PRO A 138 11.40 0.75 3.81
CA PRO A 138 10.37 -0.14 4.34
C PRO A 138 9.06 0.64 4.53
N THR A 139 7.97 0.13 3.96
CA THR A 139 6.68 0.83 3.95
C THR A 139 5.56 -0.07 4.42
N TRP A 140 4.75 0.39 5.36
CA TRP A 140 3.59 -0.32 5.88
C TRP A 140 2.29 0.40 5.50
N ALA A 141 1.25 -0.35 5.15
CA ALA A 141 -0.10 0.18 4.91
C ALA A 141 -1.06 -0.34 5.98
N VAL A 142 -1.76 0.57 6.67
CA VAL A 142 -2.69 0.19 7.74
C VAL A 142 -4.12 -0.07 7.27
N LEU A 143 -4.47 0.35 6.06
CA LEU A 143 -5.75 0.19 5.34
C LEU A 143 -6.98 0.82 5.99
N GLU A 144 -6.90 1.22 7.27
CA GLU A 144 -7.88 2.03 7.98
C GLU A 144 -7.14 2.99 8.94
N PRO A 145 -7.49 4.29 8.98
CA PRO A 145 -6.86 5.24 9.89
C PRO A 145 -6.80 4.82 11.35
N ARG A 146 -7.87 4.18 11.85
CA ARG A 146 -7.98 3.74 13.25
C ARG A 146 -6.91 2.72 13.64
N ALA A 147 -6.35 1.97 12.70
CA ALA A 147 -5.30 1.01 13.02
C ALA A 147 -3.99 1.68 13.47
N LEU A 148 -3.77 2.96 13.13
CA LEU A 148 -2.61 3.74 13.63
C LEU A 148 -2.64 3.97 15.14
N LEU A 149 -3.84 3.95 15.76
CA LEU A 149 -4.01 4.25 17.18
C LEU A 149 -3.29 3.24 18.07
N ASP A 150 -3.25 1.98 17.64
CA ASP A 150 -2.60 0.90 18.39
C ASP A 150 -1.42 0.26 17.65
N LEU A 151 -1.09 0.72 16.43
CA LEU A 151 0.07 0.22 15.67
C LEU A 151 1.36 0.29 16.50
N ALA A 152 2.01 -0.85 16.71
CA ALA A 152 3.29 -0.92 17.38
C ALA A 152 4.42 -0.65 16.38
N ILE A 153 5.24 0.36 16.67
CA ILE A 153 6.43 0.68 15.88
C ILE A 153 7.64 -0.02 16.48
N PRO A 154 8.39 -0.83 15.72
CA PRO A 154 9.55 -1.55 16.23
C PRO A 154 10.60 -0.62 16.81
N ASP A 155 11.30 -1.11 17.82
CA ASP A 155 12.21 -0.28 18.59
C ASP A 155 13.43 0.22 17.82
N SER A 156 13.76 -0.49 16.73
CA SER A 156 14.82 -0.14 15.79
C SER A 156 14.54 1.17 15.04
N VAL A 157 13.27 1.55 14.87
CA VAL A 157 12.88 2.72 14.08
C VAL A 157 13.23 4.00 14.83
N ARG A 158 14.03 4.84 14.16
CA ARG A 158 14.41 6.19 14.60
C ARG A 158 13.75 7.27 13.78
N TYR A 159 13.49 7.02 12.50
CA TYR A 159 12.87 7.96 11.57
C TYR A 159 11.55 7.39 11.06
N LEU A 160 10.47 8.11 11.34
CA LEU A 160 9.12 7.69 10.98
C LEU A 160 8.45 8.76 10.10
N ASP A 161 8.10 8.39 8.88
CA ASP A 161 7.25 9.23 8.01
C ASP A 161 5.84 8.63 7.97
N ILE A 162 4.83 9.41 8.36
CA ILE A 162 3.42 9.01 8.35
C ILE A 162 2.70 9.81 7.27
N LEU A 163 2.24 9.12 6.23
CA LEU A 163 1.53 9.69 5.09
C LEU A 163 0.03 9.51 5.33
N ALA A 164 -0.61 10.57 5.84
CA ALA A 164 -2.05 10.58 6.06
C ALA A 164 -2.79 10.54 4.71
N ALA A 165 -3.93 9.86 4.65
CA ALA A 165 -4.82 9.97 3.50
C ALA A 165 -5.44 11.37 3.42
N ASP A 166 -5.93 11.70 2.23
CA ASP A 166 -6.84 12.83 2.08
C ASP A 166 -8.21 12.43 2.64
N ASP A 167 -8.71 13.22 3.59
CA ASP A 167 -10.05 13.06 4.15
C ASP A 167 -10.93 14.15 3.52
N SER A 168 -11.23 14.02 2.23
CA SER A 168 -12.04 15.00 1.46
C SER A 168 -13.41 15.26 2.07
N ASP A 169 -13.92 14.32 2.87
CA ASP A 169 -15.18 14.44 3.62
C ASP A 169 -15.04 15.27 4.91
N ALA A 170 -13.86 15.87 5.15
CA ALA A 170 -13.54 16.76 6.27
C ALA A 170 -13.76 16.17 7.67
N ASP A 171 -13.70 14.85 7.83
CA ASP A 171 -13.83 14.19 9.14
C ASP A 171 -12.49 14.05 9.89
N PHE A 172 -11.39 14.43 9.23
CA PHE A 172 -10.00 14.48 9.71
C PHE A 172 -9.47 13.18 10.34
N ARG A 173 -10.09 12.03 10.07
CA ARG A 173 -9.78 10.77 10.76
C ARG A 173 -8.35 10.31 10.50
N SER A 174 -7.89 10.43 9.27
CA SER A 174 -6.52 10.07 8.91
C SER A 174 -5.49 11.02 9.50
N GLN A 175 -5.70 12.33 9.46
CA GLN A 175 -4.71 13.26 10.02
C GLN A 175 -4.69 13.16 11.54
N ALA A 176 -5.86 13.06 12.19
CA ALA A 176 -5.94 12.88 13.64
C ALA A 176 -5.21 11.60 14.10
N ALA A 177 -5.48 10.46 13.46
CA ALA A 177 -4.82 9.21 13.80
C ALA A 177 -3.30 9.24 13.53
N ALA A 178 -2.87 9.90 12.45
CA ALA A 178 -1.45 10.09 12.14
C ALA A 178 -0.72 10.93 13.20
N TYR A 179 -1.32 12.05 13.64
CA TYR A 179 -0.75 12.88 14.71
C TYR A 179 -0.77 12.17 16.07
N SER A 180 -1.80 11.36 16.37
CA SER A 180 -1.82 10.54 17.59
C SER A 180 -0.65 9.54 17.61
N LEU A 181 -0.40 8.84 16.48
CA LEU A 181 0.76 7.95 16.37
C LEU A 181 2.08 8.73 16.48
N ALA A 182 2.18 9.89 15.83
CA ALA A 182 3.38 10.73 15.90
C ALA A 182 3.70 11.18 17.33
N GLN A 183 2.68 11.62 18.07
CA GLN A 183 2.82 12.01 19.48
C GLN A 183 3.32 10.83 20.32
N ARG A 184 2.66 9.67 20.22
CA ARG A 184 3.04 8.45 20.95
C ARG A 184 4.46 8.02 20.61
N PHE A 185 4.83 8.02 19.32
CA PHE A 185 6.18 7.66 18.87
C PHE A 185 7.25 8.64 19.42
N HIS A 186 7.02 9.94 19.35
CA HIS A 186 7.96 10.96 19.86
C HIS A 186 8.16 10.88 21.38
N GLN A 187 7.13 10.49 22.13
CA GLN A 187 7.21 10.36 23.59
C GLN A 187 8.03 9.15 24.06
N THR A 188 8.28 8.15 23.21
CA THR A 188 9.00 6.94 23.62
C THR A 188 10.50 7.16 23.86
N ARG A 189 11.19 7.95 23.02
CA ARG A 189 12.63 8.24 23.14
C ARG A 189 12.98 9.60 22.50
N ARG A 190 14.01 10.26 23.03
CA ARG A 190 14.45 11.61 22.60
C ARG A 190 15.17 11.65 21.25
N ASP A 191 15.76 10.53 20.81
CA ASP A 191 16.50 10.41 19.55
C ASP A 191 15.61 10.04 18.35
N ARG A 192 14.30 9.88 18.57
CA ARG A 192 13.31 9.56 17.53
C ARG A 192 12.77 10.80 16.83
N GLN A 193 12.72 10.75 15.51
CA GLN A 193 12.16 11.78 14.63
C GLN A 193 10.92 11.25 13.92
N VAL A 194 9.86 12.06 13.89
CA VAL A 194 8.63 11.73 13.17
C VAL A 194 8.14 12.93 12.37
N ARG A 195 7.62 12.65 11.17
CA ARG A 195 6.96 13.63 10.33
C ARG A 195 5.61 13.09 9.89
N VAL A 196 4.60 13.94 9.98
CA VAL A 196 3.28 13.69 9.41
C VAL A 196 3.19 14.49 8.12
N HIS A 197 2.87 13.80 7.03
CA HIS A 197 2.66 14.38 5.73
C HIS A 197 1.18 14.37 5.39
N ILE A 198 0.68 15.51 4.92
CA ILE A 198 -0.69 15.67 4.42
C ILE A 198 -0.61 15.90 2.90
N PRO A 199 -1.50 15.30 2.08
CA PRO A 199 -1.53 15.56 0.65
C PRO A 199 -1.62 17.07 0.34
N PRO A 200 -0.88 17.57 -0.65
CA PRO A 200 -0.80 19.01 -0.91
C PRO A 200 -2.09 19.59 -1.50
N HIS A 201 -2.95 18.75 -2.09
CA HIS A 201 -4.21 19.14 -2.70
C HIS A 201 -5.35 18.24 -2.22
N PRO A 202 -6.53 18.80 -1.91
CA PRO A 202 -7.72 18.01 -1.62
C PRO A 202 -8.07 17.06 -2.78
N GLY A 203 -8.55 15.87 -2.45
CA GLY A 203 -8.88 14.79 -3.37
C GLY A 203 -7.67 13.99 -3.87
N GLN A 204 -6.45 14.33 -3.45
CA GLN A 204 -5.24 13.71 -3.97
C GLN A 204 -4.72 12.58 -3.06
N THR A 205 -4.43 11.41 -3.65
CA THR A 205 -3.74 10.32 -2.93
C THR A 205 -2.22 10.49 -3.00
N TRP A 206 -1.46 9.88 -2.08
CA TRP A 206 0.01 9.88 -2.18
C TRP A 206 0.51 9.18 -3.45
N SER A 207 -0.24 8.20 -3.96
CA SER A 207 0.02 7.58 -5.26
C SER A 207 -0.03 8.59 -6.42
N ASP A 208 -0.94 9.58 -6.36
CA ASP A 208 -1.03 10.66 -7.36
C ASP A 208 0.15 11.62 -7.22
N VAL A 209 0.47 12.05 -6.00
CA VAL A 209 1.57 12.99 -5.74
C VAL A 209 2.88 12.41 -6.28
N TRP A 210 3.14 11.11 -6.03
CA TRP A 210 4.41 10.49 -6.42
C TRP A 210 4.46 10.18 -7.91
N ARG A 211 3.32 9.90 -8.56
CA ARG A 211 3.24 9.85 -10.02
C ARG A 211 3.62 11.19 -10.65
N MET A 212 3.09 12.30 -10.13
CA MET A 212 3.41 13.64 -10.64
C MET A 212 4.90 13.97 -10.49
N ARG A 213 5.50 13.67 -9.32
CA ARG A 213 6.93 13.88 -9.08
C ARG A 213 7.82 13.02 -9.97
N SER A 214 7.45 11.74 -10.17
CA SER A 214 8.20 10.82 -11.03
C SER A 214 8.18 11.28 -12.48
N SER A 215 7.02 11.71 -13.00
CA SER A 215 6.90 12.26 -14.35
C SER A 215 7.72 13.54 -14.52
N ALA A 216 7.68 14.46 -13.56
CA ALA A 216 8.47 15.68 -13.59
C ALA A 216 9.99 15.38 -13.60
N HIS A 217 10.45 14.44 -12.77
CA HIS A 217 11.86 14.04 -12.75
C HIS A 217 12.28 13.34 -14.05
N HIS A 218 11.42 12.50 -14.63
CA HIS A 218 11.68 11.83 -15.90
C HIS A 218 11.80 12.83 -17.07
N LEU A 219 10.88 13.80 -17.16
CA LEU A 219 10.93 14.87 -18.16
C LEU A 219 12.18 15.75 -18.00
N ALA A 220 12.56 16.09 -16.77
CA ALA A 220 13.79 16.83 -16.51
C ALA A 220 15.05 16.08 -17.00
N ARG A 221 15.09 14.75 -16.83
CA ARG A 221 16.20 13.90 -17.32
C ARG A 221 16.28 13.84 -18.85
N ILE A 222 15.13 13.74 -19.53
CA ILE A 222 15.08 13.73 -21.02
C ILE A 222 15.52 15.08 -21.59
N SER A 223 15.10 16.19 -20.98
CA SER A 223 15.50 17.54 -21.41
C SER A 223 17.01 17.78 -21.21
N GLN A 224 17.59 17.28 -20.12
CA GLN A 224 19.04 17.33 -19.89
C GLN A 224 19.83 16.43 -20.85
N SER A 225 19.30 15.25 -21.22
CA SER A 225 19.97 14.38 -22.18
C SER A 225 19.93 14.93 -23.61
N HIS A 226 18.84 15.59 -24.03
CA HIS A 226 18.75 16.21 -25.36
C HIS A 226 19.62 17.46 -25.51
N SER A 227 19.81 18.23 -24.44
CA SER A 227 20.77 19.35 -24.42
C SER A 227 22.21 18.86 -24.63
N SER A 228 22.59 17.72 -24.01
CA SER A 228 23.91 17.10 -24.19
C SER A 228 24.15 16.52 -25.59
N THR A 229 23.12 16.09 -26.32
CA THR A 229 23.28 15.56 -27.69
C THR A 229 23.33 16.66 -28.74
N PHE A 230 22.72 17.82 -28.48
CA PHE A 230 22.78 18.98 -29.38
C PHE A 230 24.18 19.62 -29.37
N ASP A 231 24.81 19.69 -28.18
CA ASP A 231 26.14 20.29 -28.00
C ASP A 231 27.30 19.43 -28.56
N ARG A 232 27.06 18.14 -28.84
CA ARG A 232 28.02 17.23 -29.49
C ARG A 232 27.94 17.22 -31.02
N ARG A 233 26.99 17.93 -31.64
CA ARG A 233 26.89 18.06 -33.11
C ARG A 233 27.38 19.42 -33.64
N MET A 234 27.96 20.26 -32.78
CA MET A 234 28.55 21.56 -33.16
C MET A 234 30.05 21.67 -32.82
N LYS A 235 30.77 20.55 -32.71
CA LYS A 235 32.24 20.49 -32.73
C LYS A 235 32.67 19.45 -33.75
#